data_AF-A0A380WAX9-F1
#
_entry.id   AF-A0A380WAX9-F1
#
_cell.length_a   1.000
_cell.length_b   1.000
_cell.length_c   1.000
_cell.angle_alpha   90.00
_cell.angle_beta   90.00
_cell.angle_gamma   90.00
#
_symmetry.space_group_name_H-M   'P 1'
#
loop_
_entity.id
_entity.type
_entity.pdbx_description
1 polymer ?
#
loop_
_entity_poly.entity_id
_entity_poly.type
_entity_poly.pdbx_seq_one_letter_code
_entity_poly.pdbx_strand_id
1 'polypeptide(L)' 'MYLCISPSKFDTMRADGRVGPAKLIDGKKVWDIRHLDDVFEALPDENGDDGRWKTAV' A
#
# COMPACT_ATOMS: atom_id res chain seq x y z
N MET A 1 7.89 -5.00 9.57
CA MET A 1 6.77 -4.09 9.29
C MET A 1 7.00 -3.56 7.89
N TYR A 2 6.11 -3.87 6.94
CA TYR A 2 6.38 -3.69 5.50
C TYR A 2 6.07 -2.28 5.00
N LEU A 3 4.97 -1.70 5.47
CA LEU A 3 4.41 -0.44 4.93
C LEU A 3 4.68 0.80 5.79
N CYS A 4 5.34 0.65 6.94
CA CYS A 4 5.60 1.73 7.91
C CYS A 4 4.39 2.62 8.30
N ILE A 5 3.16 2.15 8.11
CA ILE A 5 1.93 2.83 8.53
C ILE A 5 1.33 2.19 9.79
N SER A 6 0.56 2.96 10.55
CA SER A 6 -0.18 2.40 11.69
C SER A 6 -1.29 1.44 11.24
N PRO A 7 -1.64 0.42 12.05
CA PRO A 7 -2.76 -0.48 11.75
C PRO A 7 -4.08 0.25 11.52
N SER A 8 -4.35 1.31 12.29
CA SER A 8 -5.55 2.13 12.14
C SER A 8 -5.60 2.84 10.79
N LYS A 9 -4.46 3.33 10.28
CA LYS A 9 -4.39 3.96 8.96
C LYS A 9 -4.65 2.94 7.85
N PHE A 10 -4.14 1.73 8.01
CA PHE A 10 -4.40 0.62 7.09
C PHE A 10 -5.88 0.25 7.05
N ASP A 11 -6.55 0.17 8.20
CA ASP A 11 -7.99 -0.09 8.26
C ASP A 11 -8.82 1.02 7.59
N THR A 12 -8.41 2.30 7.73
CA THR A 12 -9.04 3.40 6.98
C THR A 12 -8.85 3.25 5.48
N MET A 13 -7.64 2.94 5.00
CA MET A 13 -7.40 2.71 3.57
C MET A 13 -8.23 1.55 3.01
N ARG A 14 -8.47 0.51 3.82
CA ARG A 14 -9.37 -0.58 3.49
C ARG A 14 -10.84 -0.11 3.42
N ALA A 15 -11.29 0.66 4.40
CA ALA A 15 -12.64 1.20 4.43
C ALA A 15 -12.92 2.13 3.23
N ASP A 16 -11.92 2.92 2.83
CA ASP A 16 -11.94 3.79 1.65
C ASP A 16 -11.88 3.01 0.32
N GLY A 17 -11.73 1.68 0.35
CA GLY A 17 -11.63 0.85 -0.85
C GLY A 17 -10.31 0.95 -1.61
N ARG A 18 -9.29 1.58 -1.01
CA ARG A 18 -7.95 1.71 -1.62
C ARG A 18 -7.17 0.39 -1.55
N VAL A 19 -7.42 -0.42 -0.52
CA VAL A 19 -6.84 -1.76 -0.37
C VAL A 19 -7.93 -2.81 -0.60
N GLY A 20 -7.66 -3.80 -1.45
CA GLY A 20 -8.59 -4.88 -1.75
C GLY A 20 -8.98 -5.74 -0.53
N PRO A 21 -9.99 -6.63 -0.71
CA PRO A 21 -10.46 -7.49 0.36
C PRO A 21 -9.36 -8.45 0.84
N ALA A 22 -9.30 -8.68 2.15
CA ALA A 22 -8.41 -9.70 2.72
C ALA A 22 -8.78 -11.10 2.21
N LYS A 23 -7.75 -11.90 1.95
CA LYS A 23 -7.90 -13.35 1.79
C LYS A 23 -8.12 -13.98 3.17
N LEU A 24 -8.87 -15.08 3.20
CA LEU A 24 -9.12 -15.85 4.42
C LEU A 24 -8.34 -17.15 4.36
N ILE A 25 -7.51 -17.40 5.35
CA ILE A 25 -6.80 -18.66 5.56
C ILE A 25 -7.08 -19.09 7.00
N ASP A 26 -7.77 -20.22 7.18
CA ASP A 26 -8.12 -20.78 8.49
C ASP A 26 -8.74 -19.76 9.46
N GLY A 27 -9.63 -18.90 8.94
CA GLY A 27 -10.29 -17.84 9.72
C GLY A 27 -9.42 -16.62 10.01
N LYS A 28 -8.15 -16.62 9.60
CA LYS A 28 -7.26 -15.46 9.68
C LYS A 28 -7.36 -14.62 8.41
N LYS A 29 -7.37 -13.30 8.58
CA LYS A 29 -7.29 -12.34 7.47
C LYS A 29 -5.83 -12.18 7.07
N VAL A 30 -5.54 -12.43 5.80
CA VAL A 30 -4.21 -12.29 5.19
C VAL A 30 -4.32 -11.39 3.96
N TRP A 31 -3.31 -10.57 3.73
CA TRP A 31 -3.26 -9.67 2.59
C TRP A 31 -2.14 -10.07 1.63
N ASP A 32 -2.41 -9.92 0.34
CA ASP A 32 -1.44 -10.21 -0.70
C ASP A 32 -0.44 -9.05 -0.81
N ILE A 33 0.83 -9.34 -0.60
CA ILE A 33 1.90 -8.33 -0.64
C ILE A 33 2.02 -7.69 -2.03
N ARG A 34 1.77 -8.44 -3.12
CA ARG A 34 1.85 -7.89 -4.48
C ARG A 34 0.73 -6.90 -4.75
N HIS A 35 -0.47 -7.23 -4.29
CA HIS A 35 -1.60 -6.31 -4.39
C HIS A 35 -1.38 -5.04 -3.55
N LEU A 36 -0.75 -5.19 -2.38
CA LEU A 36 -0.37 -4.02 -1.59
C LEU A 36 0.66 -3.17 -2.33
N ASP A 37 1.68 -3.77 -2.95
CA ASP A 37 2.64 -3.02 -3.77
C ASP A 37 1.94 -2.27 -4.91
N ASP A 38 1.09 -2.94 -5.69
CA ASP A 38 0.36 -2.31 -6.81
C ASP A 38 -0.48 -1.10 -6.34
N VAL A 39 -1.15 -1.24 -5.19
CA VAL A 39 -1.94 -0.15 -4.59
C VAL A 39 -1.05 1.01 -4.16
N PHE A 40 0.12 0.73 -3.60
CA PHE A 40 1.05 1.75 -3.14
C PHE A 40 1.76 2.45 -4.30
N GLU A 41 2.12 1.72 -5.36
CA GLU A 41 2.67 2.28 -6.60
C GLU A 41 1.66 3.19 -7.30
N ALA A 42 0.36 2.91 -7.19
CA ALA A 42 -0.69 3.77 -7.71
C ALA A 42 -0.97 5.02 -6.86
N LEU A 43 -0.39 5.15 -5.65
CA LEU A 43 -0.56 6.35 -4.85
C LEU A 43 0.24 7.50 -5.44
N PRO A 44 -0.30 8.74 -5.39
CA PRO A 44 0.47 9.90 -5.81
C PRO A 44 1.67 10.10 -4.89
N ASP A 45 2.85 10.30 -5.47
CA ASP A 45 4.03 10.73 -4.74
C ASP A 45 3.83 12.13 -4.17
N GLU A 46 4.35 12.36 -2.96
CA GLU A 46 4.22 13.63 -2.24
C GLU A 46 4.68 14.84 -3.08
N ASN A 47 5.65 14.63 -3.97
CA ASN A 47 6.23 15.67 -4.81
C ASN A 47 5.83 15.61 -6.29
N GLY A 48 4.98 14.66 -6.71
CA GLY A 48 4.62 14.47 -8.13
C GLY A 48 5.81 14.17 -9.05
N ASP A 49 6.96 13.76 -8.48
CA ASP A 49 8.15 13.36 -9.21
C ASP A 49 7.99 11.85 -9.50
N ASP A 50 8.08 11.47 -10.76
CA ASP A 50 7.82 10.14 -11.33
C ASP A 50 8.88 9.09 -10.95
N GLY A 51 9.49 9.21 -9.77
CA GLY A 51 10.54 8.32 -9.30
C GLY A 51 11.83 8.38 -10.12
N ARG A 52 11.98 9.36 -11.03
CA ARG A 52 13.25 9.56 -11.75
C ARG A 52 14.27 10.18 -10.80
N TRP A 53 15.00 9.31 -10.10
CA TRP A 53 16.23 9.67 -9.37
C TRP A 53 17.11 10.55 -10.26
N LYS A 54 17.17 11.84 -9.97
CA LYS A 54 17.97 12.80 -10.73
C LYS A 54 19.41 12.57 -10.32
N THR A 55 20.18 11.94 -11.21
CA THR A 55 21.60 11.70 -11.02
C THR A 55 22.27 13.07 -10.88
N ALA A 56 22.92 13.30 -9.73
CA ALA A 56 23.71 14.50 -9.54
C ALA A 56 24.86 14.48 -10.56
N VAL A 57 24.91 15.50 -11.43
CA VAL A 57 26.00 15.78 -12.37
C VAL A 57 27.05 16.66 -11.71
#